data_AF-A0AAW0AQD5-F1
#
_entry.id   AF-A0AAW0AQD5-F1
#
_cell.length_a   1.000
_cell.length_b   1.000
_cell.length_c   1.000
_cell.angle_alpha   90.00
_cell.angle_beta   90.00
_cell.angle_gamma   90.00
#
_symmetry.space_group_name_H-M   'P 1'
#
loop_
_entity.id
_entity.type
_entity.pdbx_description
1 polymer ?
#
loop_
_entity_poly.entity_id
_entity_poly.type
_entity_poly.pdbx_seq_one_letter_code
_entity_poly.pdbx_strand_id
1 'polypeptide(L)'
;MVSSHSRDPSLNGGMGYFVCRKPYDKWVQSKGDEDAINNCVPLAALAKQNTKFSKGLRYTGVVGAACGRSEMFVRLANLTKGERYSTSDYVFRKALSSFLELLYVLAIYDVACQWFVNLLTRLEKLPPHIRLVNPKMKITPGIGKLHEPGHKQVNHEQYSLNYIPGAGKADGESMERLWGEHNNLGNATKTMGPGSREDQIDATAGGWNWEKYVTLGTTMLRHYRGAVEDRAKHVLEHAGLTGNLDPTIVKRWEEQCVAWEKAPHPKANVFNPFAISQEFIGVDKALKELALEEEARLQAGGVQFHSVDAAGFLVLALEIKDTQAKLTQKVKDQQRTPTPRQARRLAEERTALRRSIRAYDDLRPIYMPGLAMYLENIQKTDGVVEEYPENVVIWLPSDIAPDRLYQTHSSGQDSDDVVQKRQCAGPATVASYPGTPSTELFFGFNKMSRNIATQGQRTWG
;
A
#
# COMPACT_ATOMS: atom_id res chain seq x y z
N MET A 1 -16.54 45.31 12.75
CA MET A 1 -16.97 44.57 13.95
C MET A 1 -16.58 43.11 13.76
N VAL A 2 -15.80 42.51 14.66
CA VAL A 2 -15.28 41.13 14.51
C VAL A 2 -16.38 40.11 14.86
N SER A 3 -16.54 39.04 14.06
CA SER A 3 -17.54 37.99 14.32
C SER A 3 -17.15 37.10 15.51
N SER A 4 -18.13 36.70 16.31
CA SER A 4 -17.96 35.89 17.53
C SER A 4 -18.98 34.77 17.56
N HIS A 5 -18.69 33.71 18.32
CA HIS A 5 -19.64 32.60 18.53
C HIS A 5 -20.95 33.02 19.23
N SER A 6 -20.99 34.20 19.87
CA SER A 6 -22.23 34.76 20.43
C SER A 6 -23.06 35.52 19.39
N ARG A 7 -22.42 36.04 18.33
CA ARG A 7 -23.07 36.83 17.27
C ARG A 7 -23.35 36.01 16.01
N ASP A 8 -22.61 34.93 15.81
CA ASP A 8 -22.77 33.93 14.77
C ASP A 8 -22.55 32.54 15.40
N PRO A 9 -23.54 32.03 16.15
CA PRO A 9 -23.49 30.67 16.70
C PRO A 9 -23.70 29.64 15.59
N SER A 10 -23.07 28.46 15.70
CA SER A 10 -23.40 27.33 14.84
C SER A 10 -24.83 26.85 15.10
N LEU A 11 -25.56 26.53 14.03
CA LEU A 11 -26.88 25.93 14.06
C LEU A 11 -26.86 24.55 14.74
N ASN A 12 -25.87 23.72 14.41
CA ASN A 12 -25.76 22.36 14.96
C ASN A 12 -25.14 22.32 16.36
N GLY A 13 -24.29 23.29 16.72
CA GLY A 13 -23.70 23.39 18.06
C GLY A 13 -22.89 22.16 18.51
N GLY A 14 -22.42 21.35 17.56
CA GLY A 14 -21.73 20.08 17.80
C GLY A 14 -22.60 18.81 17.80
N MET A 15 -23.86 18.91 17.33
CA MET A 15 -24.73 17.77 17.06
C MET A 15 -24.51 17.14 15.68
N GLY A 16 -23.83 17.84 14.77
CA GLY A 16 -23.44 17.36 13.45
C GLY A 16 -22.13 16.56 13.48
N TYR A 17 -21.22 16.87 12.55
CA TYR A 17 -19.91 16.22 12.47
C TYR A 17 -18.90 16.89 13.40
N PHE A 18 -18.94 18.21 13.53
CA PHE A 18 -18.14 18.92 14.51
C PHE A 18 -18.43 18.44 15.94
N VAL A 19 -17.38 18.29 16.73
CA VAL A 19 -17.52 18.05 18.17
C VAL A 19 -18.08 19.29 18.87
N CYS A 20 -18.79 19.11 19.99
CA CYS A 20 -19.27 20.23 20.79
C CYS A 20 -18.10 21.14 21.22
N ARG A 21 -18.17 22.40 20.80
CA ARG A 21 -17.09 23.39 20.95
C ARG A 21 -16.69 23.63 22.39
N LYS A 22 -17.63 23.93 23.30
CA LYS A 22 -17.31 24.33 24.69
C LYS A 22 -16.43 23.31 25.43
N PRO A 23 -16.78 22.01 25.50
CA PRO A 23 -15.93 21.02 26.15
C PRO A 23 -14.63 20.77 25.39
N TYR A 24 -14.64 20.84 24.05
CA TYR A 24 -13.44 20.67 23.23
C TYR A 24 -12.43 21.81 23.42
N ASP A 25 -12.87 23.07 23.33
CA ASP A 25 -12.02 24.24 23.52
C ASP A 25 -11.41 24.24 24.92
N LYS A 26 -12.19 23.91 25.96
CA LYS A 26 -11.69 23.77 27.34
C LYS A 26 -10.59 22.70 27.43
N TRP A 27 -10.78 21.56 26.76
CA TRP A 27 -9.78 20.50 26.71
C TRP A 27 -8.49 20.96 26.01
N VAL A 28 -8.59 21.50 24.80
CA VAL A 28 -7.42 21.95 24.02
C VAL A 28 -6.66 23.05 24.75
N GLN A 29 -7.37 24.01 25.37
CA GLN A 29 -6.75 25.06 26.18
C GLN A 29 -6.02 24.50 27.41
N SER A 30 -6.57 23.46 28.06
CA SER A 30 -5.93 22.83 29.23
C SER A 30 -4.59 22.15 28.92
N LYS A 31 -4.28 21.94 27.64
CA LYS A 31 -3.01 21.33 27.17
C LYS A 31 -1.95 22.34 26.78
N GLY A 32 -2.28 23.64 26.77
CA GLY A 32 -1.32 24.71 26.52
C GLY A 32 -0.58 24.58 25.19
N ASP A 33 0.74 24.80 25.23
CA ASP A 33 1.65 24.66 24.09
C ASP A 33 2.19 23.24 23.94
N GLU A 34 1.27 22.28 23.78
CA GLU A 34 1.65 20.94 23.34
C GLU A 34 2.34 21.02 21.96
N ASP A 35 3.43 20.25 21.82
CA ASP A 35 4.19 20.12 20.59
C ASP A 35 3.37 19.46 19.48
N ALA A 36 3.72 19.76 18.23
CA ALA A 36 3.10 19.11 17.09
C ALA A 36 3.45 17.61 17.06
N ILE A 37 2.49 16.77 16.66
CA ILE A 37 2.77 15.38 16.33
C ILE A 37 3.58 15.42 15.04
N ASN A 38 4.91 15.23 15.02
CA ASN A 38 5.69 14.88 13.81
C ASN A 38 7.21 14.91 14.05
N ASN A 39 7.79 13.78 14.49
CA ASN A 39 9.24 13.56 14.54
C ASN A 39 9.78 12.61 13.45
N CYS A 40 8.93 12.00 12.62
CA CYS A 40 9.37 11.21 11.46
C CYS A 40 9.83 12.15 10.32
N VAL A 41 11.10 12.02 9.92
CA VAL A 41 11.89 13.01 9.16
C VAL A 41 11.23 13.53 7.87
N PRO A 42 10.55 12.73 7.02
CA PRO A 42 9.92 13.26 5.81
C PRO A 42 8.62 14.04 6.08
N LEU A 43 7.80 13.58 7.03
CA LEU A 43 6.52 14.21 7.39
C LEU A 43 6.70 15.49 8.22
N ALA A 44 7.78 15.56 9.00
CA ALA A 44 8.16 16.75 9.78
C ALA A 44 8.41 18.00 8.91
N ALA A 45 8.93 17.83 7.68
CA ALA A 45 9.14 18.93 6.74
C ALA A 45 7.81 19.54 6.23
N LEU A 46 6.84 18.69 5.89
CA LEU A 46 5.48 19.10 5.48
C LEU A 46 4.69 19.72 6.66
N ALA A 47 4.90 19.21 7.87
CA ALA A 47 4.29 19.74 9.08
C ALA A 47 4.79 21.16 9.39
N LYS A 48 6.10 21.41 9.29
CA LYS A 48 6.72 22.73 9.52
C LYS A 48 6.32 23.78 8.47
N GLN A 49 6.09 23.40 7.21
CA GLN A 49 5.62 24.34 6.19
C GLN A 49 4.18 24.82 6.46
N ASN A 50 3.32 23.94 6.99
CA ASN A 50 1.90 24.24 7.25
C ASN A 50 1.67 25.10 8.51
N THR A 51 2.63 25.20 9.43
CA THR A 51 2.50 26.00 10.67
C THR A 51 3.15 27.39 10.59
N LYS A 52 3.85 27.69 9.49
CA LYS A 52 4.67 28.91 9.34
C LYS A 52 3.87 30.23 9.31
N PHE A 53 2.54 30.18 9.11
CA PHE A 53 1.66 31.35 8.98
C PHE A 53 0.43 31.32 9.91
N SER A 54 0.56 30.83 11.15
CA SER A 54 -0.58 30.69 12.06
C SER A 54 -0.99 31.99 12.80
N LYS A 55 -0.17 33.04 12.78
CA LYS A 55 -0.42 34.26 13.57
C LYS A 55 -1.59 35.06 12.99
N GLY A 56 -2.64 35.26 13.79
CA GLY A 56 -3.84 36.02 13.42
C GLY A 56 -4.99 35.20 12.82
N LEU A 57 -4.85 33.87 12.76
CA LEU A 57 -5.92 32.94 12.40
C LEU A 57 -6.61 32.42 13.67
N ARG A 58 -7.94 32.26 13.62
CA ARG A 58 -8.69 31.62 14.71
C ARG A 58 -8.47 30.11 14.73
N TYR A 59 -8.52 29.51 13.55
CA TYR A 59 -8.24 28.09 13.33
C TYR A 59 -7.26 27.96 12.17
N THR A 60 -6.36 26.98 12.27
CA THR A 60 -5.34 26.66 11.27
C THR A 60 -5.79 25.52 10.34
N GLY A 61 -6.84 24.79 10.71
CA GLY A 61 -7.38 23.69 9.91
C GLY A 61 -8.48 22.93 10.66
N VAL A 62 -8.76 21.73 10.17
CA VAL A 62 -9.71 20.77 10.76
C VAL A 62 -9.02 19.41 10.86
N VAL A 63 -9.25 18.71 11.96
CA VAL A 63 -8.90 17.30 12.10
C VAL A 63 -10.18 16.48 12.04
N GLY A 64 -10.11 15.31 11.42
CA GLY A 64 -11.26 14.45 11.22
C GLY A 64 -10.98 12.99 11.54
N ALA A 65 -12.05 12.27 11.87
CA ALA A 65 -12.12 10.82 11.85
C ALA A 65 -13.11 10.40 10.77
N ALA A 66 -12.73 9.44 9.94
CA ALA A 66 -13.65 8.82 9.00
C ALA A 66 -13.60 7.30 9.09
N CYS A 67 -14.67 6.65 8.62
CA CYS A 67 -14.68 5.21 8.44
C CYS A 67 -13.77 4.84 7.25
N GLY A 68 -12.72 4.06 7.47
CA GLY A 68 -11.80 3.63 6.41
C GLY A 68 -12.42 2.70 5.37
N ARG A 69 -13.58 2.09 5.67
CA ARG A 69 -14.31 1.20 4.72
C ARG A 69 -15.30 1.97 3.84
N SER A 70 -16.09 2.86 4.42
CA SER A 70 -17.13 3.61 3.70
C SER A 70 -16.68 5.01 3.27
N GLU A 71 -15.52 5.47 3.75
CA GLU A 71 -15.01 6.83 3.57
C GLU A 71 -16.01 7.89 4.01
N MET A 72 -16.77 7.61 5.08
CA MET A 72 -17.74 8.55 5.65
C MET A 72 -17.13 9.25 6.86
N PHE A 73 -17.30 10.58 6.94
CA PHE A 73 -16.92 11.34 8.12
C PHE A 73 -17.72 10.88 9.34
N VAL A 74 -17.03 10.76 10.47
CA VAL A 74 -17.64 10.42 11.76
C VAL A 74 -17.60 11.62 12.69
N ARG A 75 -16.42 12.26 12.84
CA ARG A 75 -16.23 13.45 13.68
C ARG A 75 -15.22 14.40 13.08
N LEU A 76 -15.44 15.69 13.31
CA LEU A 76 -14.54 16.79 12.94
C LEU A 76 -14.26 17.66 14.17
N ALA A 77 -13.08 18.29 14.23
CA ALA A 77 -12.80 19.33 15.19
C ALA A 77 -11.85 20.39 14.62
N ASN A 78 -11.97 21.60 15.14
CA ASN A 78 -11.12 22.71 14.72
C ASN A 78 -9.70 22.57 15.27
N LEU A 79 -8.70 22.85 14.45
CA LEU A 79 -7.30 22.92 14.87
C LEU A 79 -6.92 24.37 15.18
N THR A 80 -6.51 24.66 16.40
CA THR A 80 -6.07 26.01 16.81
C THR A 80 -4.63 26.30 16.35
N LYS A 81 -3.74 25.31 16.41
CA LYS A 81 -2.32 25.46 16.06
C LYS A 81 -1.74 24.14 15.53
N GLY A 82 -2.09 23.82 14.29
CA GLY A 82 -1.70 22.57 13.66
C GLY A 82 -2.27 21.34 14.38
N GLU A 83 -1.79 20.17 13.97
CA GLU A 83 -2.20 18.89 14.52
C GLU A 83 -1.42 18.55 15.79
N ARG A 84 -2.15 18.13 16.83
CA ARG A 84 -1.63 17.85 18.18
C ARG A 84 -2.21 16.54 18.71
N TYR A 85 -1.54 15.93 19.69
CA TYR A 85 -2.05 14.72 20.34
C TYR A 85 -3.42 14.98 20.96
N SER A 86 -3.54 16.07 21.71
CA SER A 86 -4.80 16.49 22.33
C SER A 86 -5.99 16.61 21.39
N THR A 87 -5.80 17.14 20.18
CA THR A 87 -6.87 17.28 19.18
C THR A 87 -7.21 15.93 18.54
N SER A 88 -6.19 15.17 18.14
CA SER A 88 -6.34 13.86 17.50
C SER A 88 -6.99 12.84 18.44
N ASP A 89 -6.53 12.78 19.69
CA ASP A 89 -7.07 11.89 20.73
C ASP A 89 -8.55 12.20 21.00
N TYR A 90 -8.91 13.50 21.09
CA TYR A 90 -10.29 13.91 21.35
C TYR A 90 -11.21 13.50 20.19
N VAL A 91 -10.80 13.76 18.94
CA VAL A 91 -11.60 13.40 17.76
C VAL A 91 -11.70 11.90 17.61
N PHE A 92 -10.60 11.16 17.76
CA PHE A 92 -10.61 9.70 17.72
C PHE A 92 -11.57 9.11 18.73
N ARG A 93 -11.46 9.57 19.98
CA ARG A 93 -12.32 9.08 21.04
C ARG A 93 -13.77 9.48 20.83
N LYS A 94 -14.06 10.70 20.39
CA LYS A 94 -15.42 11.13 20.10
C LYS A 94 -16.01 10.36 18.93
N ALA A 95 -15.21 9.96 17.95
CA ALA A 95 -15.64 9.10 16.85
C ALA A 95 -16.00 7.70 17.36
N LEU A 96 -15.16 7.11 18.21
CA LEU A 96 -15.43 5.84 18.88
C LEU A 96 -16.68 5.89 19.78
N SER A 97 -17.04 7.05 20.33
CA SER A 97 -18.26 7.18 21.15
C SER A 97 -19.54 6.91 20.38
N SER A 98 -19.50 7.00 19.04
CA SER A 98 -20.63 6.67 18.17
C SER A 98 -20.83 5.16 18.02
N PHE A 99 -19.88 4.33 18.47
CA PHE A 99 -19.88 2.88 18.25
C PHE A 99 -19.50 2.13 19.54
N LEU A 100 -20.49 1.89 20.39
CA LEU A 100 -20.27 1.34 21.74
C LEU A 100 -19.97 -0.17 21.76
N GLU A 101 -20.35 -0.90 20.72
CA GLU A 101 -20.29 -2.36 20.66
C GLU A 101 -19.14 -2.92 19.81
N LEU A 102 -18.23 -2.05 19.33
CA LEU A 102 -17.07 -2.51 18.56
C LEU A 102 -16.11 -3.30 19.46
N LEU A 103 -15.78 -4.50 19.02
CA LEU A 103 -14.77 -5.35 19.66
C LEU A 103 -13.38 -5.12 19.10
N TYR A 104 -13.29 -4.66 17.85
CA TYR A 104 -12.03 -4.42 17.16
C TYR A 104 -12.06 -3.12 16.37
N VAL A 105 -10.98 -2.36 16.49
CA VAL A 105 -10.73 -1.12 15.76
C VAL A 105 -9.33 -1.14 15.17
N LEU A 106 -9.25 -1.02 13.85
CA LEU A 106 -8.00 -0.66 13.17
C LEU A 106 -7.91 0.86 13.08
N ALA A 107 -7.00 1.45 13.86
CA ALA A 107 -6.73 2.88 13.90
C ALA A 107 -5.60 3.22 12.93
N ILE A 108 -5.97 3.64 11.73
CA ILE A 108 -5.07 4.00 10.65
C ILE A 108 -4.71 5.48 10.76
N TYR A 109 -3.43 5.79 10.82
CA TYR A 109 -2.93 7.16 10.89
C TYR A 109 -1.50 7.22 10.36
N ASP A 110 -1.16 8.20 9.53
CA ASP A 110 0.20 8.40 8.99
C ASP A 110 1.26 8.33 10.07
N VAL A 111 0.99 8.93 11.23
CA VAL A 111 1.92 8.98 12.35
C VAL A 111 1.55 8.01 13.47
N ALA A 112 0.87 6.90 13.15
CA ALA A 112 0.49 5.89 14.15
C ALA A 112 1.69 5.39 14.95
N CYS A 113 2.88 5.27 14.35
CA CYS A 113 4.12 4.90 15.03
C CYS A 113 4.56 5.85 16.16
N GLN A 114 4.10 7.11 16.14
CA GLN A 114 4.33 8.09 17.21
C GLN A 114 3.10 8.24 18.10
N TRP A 115 1.94 8.38 17.46
CA TRP A 115 0.66 8.64 18.12
C TRP A 115 0.23 7.48 19.00
N PHE A 116 0.35 6.24 18.53
CA PHE A 116 -0.20 5.08 19.21
C PHE A 116 0.57 4.70 20.48
N VAL A 117 1.87 4.97 20.54
CA VAL A 117 2.79 4.57 21.64
C VAL A 117 2.22 4.92 23.02
N ASN A 118 1.68 6.12 23.16
CA ASN A 118 1.13 6.62 24.43
C ASN A 118 -0.40 6.84 24.36
N LEU A 119 -1.07 6.31 23.35
CA LEU A 119 -2.49 6.61 23.10
C LEU A 119 -3.37 6.22 24.27
N LEU A 120 -3.30 4.98 24.75
CA LEU A 120 -4.16 4.50 25.83
C LEU A 120 -4.03 5.37 27.09
N THR A 121 -2.79 5.68 27.50
CA THR A 121 -2.48 6.57 28.62
C THR A 121 -3.04 7.99 28.42
N ARG A 122 -3.05 8.51 27.18
CA ARG A 122 -3.65 9.82 26.89
C ARG A 122 -5.18 9.76 26.88
N LEU A 123 -5.78 8.66 26.41
CA LEU A 123 -7.22 8.46 26.40
C LEU A 123 -7.81 8.37 27.83
N GLU A 124 -7.08 7.82 28.80
CA GLU A 124 -7.48 7.82 30.21
C GLU A 124 -7.56 9.23 30.81
N LYS A 125 -6.70 10.14 30.33
CA LYS A 125 -6.63 11.53 30.78
C LYS A 125 -7.72 12.41 30.15
N LEU A 126 -8.50 11.90 29.21
CA LEU A 126 -9.60 12.65 28.60
C LEU A 126 -10.67 13.03 29.65
N PRO A 127 -11.46 14.09 29.40
CA PRO A 127 -12.58 14.46 30.24
C PRO A 127 -13.55 13.28 30.46
N PRO A 128 -14.12 13.10 31.67
CA PRO A 128 -14.96 11.94 31.99
C PRO A 128 -16.07 11.64 30.98
N HIS A 129 -16.73 12.67 30.45
CA HIS A 129 -17.83 12.55 29.49
C HIS A 129 -17.41 11.98 28.11
N ILE A 130 -16.12 11.82 27.85
CA ILE A 130 -15.57 11.18 26.65
C ILE A 130 -14.50 10.13 26.97
N ARG A 131 -14.38 9.59 28.19
CA ARG A 131 -13.41 8.49 28.45
C ARG A 131 -13.86 7.17 27.83
N LEU A 132 -12.92 6.29 27.48
CA LEU A 132 -13.18 4.97 26.88
C LEU A 132 -14.23 4.18 27.66
N VAL A 133 -15.21 3.60 26.97
CA VAL A 133 -16.37 2.92 27.58
C VAL A 133 -16.27 1.40 27.45
N ASN A 134 -15.58 0.88 26.42
CA ASN A 134 -15.44 -0.55 26.19
C ASN A 134 -14.02 -1.04 26.51
N PRO A 135 -13.77 -1.61 27.71
CA PRO A 135 -12.46 -2.17 28.06
C PRO A 135 -12.11 -3.42 27.25
N LYS A 136 -13.08 -4.04 26.55
CA LYS A 136 -12.86 -5.21 25.70
C LYS A 136 -12.48 -4.87 24.27
N MET A 137 -12.53 -3.58 23.90
CA MET A 137 -12.21 -3.14 22.54
C MET A 137 -10.71 -3.24 22.28
N LYS A 138 -10.31 -4.08 21.33
CA LYS A 138 -8.93 -4.15 20.86
C LYS A 138 -8.70 -3.06 19.80
N ILE A 139 -7.72 -2.20 20.05
CA ILE A 139 -7.28 -1.20 19.08
C ILE A 139 -5.93 -1.63 18.53
N THR A 140 -5.81 -1.72 17.21
CA THR A 140 -4.57 -2.01 16.51
C THR A 140 -4.17 -0.80 15.65
N PRO A 141 -2.92 -0.34 15.71
CA PRO A 141 -2.48 0.77 14.87
C PRO A 141 -2.11 0.29 13.47
N GLY A 142 -2.37 1.13 12.47
CA GLY A 142 -1.87 0.94 11.10
C GLY A 142 -1.41 2.26 10.50
N ILE A 143 -0.54 2.20 9.49
CA ILE A 143 -0.12 3.35 8.68
C ILE A 143 -0.60 3.11 7.24
N GLY A 144 -1.09 4.16 6.58
CA GLY A 144 -1.50 4.10 5.17
C GLY A 144 -0.36 3.60 4.27
N LYS A 145 -0.69 2.80 3.25
CA LYS A 145 0.31 2.13 2.40
C LYS A 145 1.19 3.10 1.63
N LEU A 146 0.72 4.30 1.33
CA LEU A 146 1.52 5.31 0.66
C LEU A 146 2.56 5.92 1.60
N HIS A 147 2.21 6.05 2.88
CA HIS A 147 3.06 6.72 3.88
C HIS A 147 4.05 5.78 4.54
N GLU A 148 3.67 4.52 4.79
CA GLU A 148 4.46 3.55 5.55
C GLU A 148 5.93 3.44 5.07
N PRO A 149 6.24 3.33 3.76
CA PRO A 149 7.62 3.27 3.28
C PRO A 149 8.45 4.53 3.61
N GLY A 150 7.79 5.67 3.80
CA GLY A 150 8.43 6.94 4.13
C GLY A 150 9.02 6.99 5.54
N HIS A 151 8.55 6.15 6.46
CA HIS A 151 8.98 6.23 7.86
C HIS A 151 10.41 5.75 8.10
N LYS A 152 10.89 4.76 7.32
CA LYS A 152 12.27 4.23 7.38
C LYS A 152 12.77 3.94 8.80
N GLN A 153 11.91 3.44 9.70
CA GLN A 153 12.31 3.06 11.06
C GLN A 153 12.25 1.53 11.21
N VAL A 154 13.00 1.01 12.18
CA VAL A 154 13.02 -0.41 12.51
C VAL A 154 11.64 -0.86 13.00
N ASN A 155 11.23 -2.08 12.65
CA ASN A 155 9.97 -2.72 13.04
C ASN A 155 8.70 -1.99 12.56
N HIS A 156 8.74 -1.35 11.38
CA HIS A 156 7.56 -0.71 10.79
C HIS A 156 6.55 -1.70 10.20
N GLU A 157 6.96 -2.95 9.98
CA GLU A 157 6.10 -4.04 9.51
C GLU A 157 4.91 -4.27 10.45
N GLN A 158 5.04 -3.95 11.75
CA GLN A 158 3.92 -4.06 12.71
C GLN A 158 2.79 -3.04 12.49
N TYR A 159 3.02 -2.00 11.70
CA TYR A 159 2.03 -0.99 11.30
C TYR A 159 1.55 -1.18 9.86
N SER A 160 2.15 -2.10 9.10
CA SER A 160 1.81 -2.34 7.71
C SER A 160 0.43 -2.99 7.59
N LEU A 161 -0.47 -2.36 6.83
CA LEU A 161 -1.79 -2.91 6.55
C LEU A 161 -1.75 -4.24 5.78
N ASN A 162 -0.61 -4.59 5.16
CA ASN A 162 -0.44 -5.89 4.52
C ASN A 162 -0.28 -7.03 5.53
N TYR A 163 0.17 -6.75 6.76
CA TYR A 163 0.52 -7.75 7.77
C TYR A 163 -0.40 -7.70 9.00
N ILE A 164 -1.43 -6.86 8.99
CA ILE A 164 -2.42 -6.74 10.08
C ILE A 164 -3.65 -7.59 9.75
N PRO A 165 -3.95 -8.63 10.55
CA PRO A 165 -5.17 -9.40 10.38
C PRO A 165 -6.43 -8.52 10.42
N GLY A 166 -7.36 -8.80 9.51
CA GLY A 166 -8.59 -8.03 9.34
C GLY A 166 -8.46 -6.76 8.49
N ALA A 167 -7.24 -6.28 8.19
CA ALA A 167 -7.05 -5.14 7.30
C ALA A 167 -7.49 -5.39 5.85
N GLY A 168 -7.47 -6.65 5.42
CA GLY A 168 -7.82 -7.04 4.05
C GLY A 168 -6.95 -6.30 3.03
N LYS A 169 -7.56 -5.79 1.94
CA LYS A 169 -6.88 -4.93 0.96
C LYS A 169 -7.09 -3.43 1.21
N ALA A 170 -7.37 -3.01 2.45
CA ALA A 170 -7.42 -1.58 2.78
C ALA A 170 -6.09 -0.90 2.44
N ASP A 171 -6.15 0.27 1.82
CA ASP A 171 -4.96 1.10 1.53
C ASP A 171 -4.63 2.06 2.67
N GLY A 172 -5.62 2.40 3.51
CA GLY A 172 -5.45 3.35 4.60
C GLY A 172 -5.48 4.82 4.18
N GLU A 173 -5.73 5.11 2.90
CA GLU A 173 -5.60 6.44 2.29
C GLU A 173 -6.96 7.19 2.17
N SER A 174 -7.95 6.73 2.94
CA SER A 174 -9.33 7.25 2.89
C SER A 174 -9.41 8.73 3.29
N MET A 175 -8.59 9.18 4.23
CA MET A 175 -8.63 10.54 4.72
C MET A 175 -8.01 11.52 3.72
N GLU A 176 -7.01 11.09 2.97
CA GLU A 176 -6.32 11.83 1.92
C GLU A 176 -7.26 12.07 0.74
N ARG A 177 -8.04 11.06 0.36
CA ARG A 177 -9.12 11.20 -0.64
C ARG A 177 -10.20 12.16 -0.17
N LEU A 178 -10.66 12.00 1.08
CA LEU A 178 -11.61 12.92 1.70
C LEU A 178 -11.11 14.36 1.67
N TRP A 179 -9.87 14.59 2.09
CA TRP A 179 -9.28 15.93 2.07
C TRP A 179 -9.02 16.45 0.66
N GLY A 180 -8.65 15.59 -0.29
CA GLY A 180 -8.49 15.95 -1.70
C GLY A 180 -9.71 16.71 -2.24
N GLU A 181 -10.90 16.18 -1.96
CA GLU A 181 -12.17 16.79 -2.37
C GLU A 181 -12.56 18.00 -1.50
N HIS A 182 -12.33 17.94 -0.18
CA HIS A 182 -12.84 18.95 0.75
C HIS A 182 -11.90 20.14 0.97
N ASN A 183 -10.64 20.07 0.54
CA ASN A 183 -9.65 21.13 0.76
C ASN A 183 -10.09 22.48 0.18
N ASN A 184 -10.91 22.48 -0.89
CA ASN A 184 -11.47 23.70 -1.48
C ASN A 184 -12.40 24.47 -0.52
N LEU A 185 -13.03 23.78 0.44
CA LEU A 185 -13.80 24.42 1.52
C LEU A 185 -12.94 25.34 2.37
N GLY A 186 -11.65 25.07 2.44
CA GLY A 186 -10.72 25.88 3.20
C GLY A 186 -10.71 27.33 2.75
N ASN A 187 -10.69 27.57 1.44
CA ASN A 187 -10.75 28.91 0.88
C ASN A 187 -12.17 29.51 0.93
N ALA A 188 -13.19 28.70 0.69
CA ALA A 188 -14.59 29.15 0.66
C ALA A 188 -15.09 29.60 2.04
N THR A 189 -14.71 28.88 3.10
CA THR A 189 -15.17 29.14 4.47
C THR A 189 -14.25 30.06 5.26
N LYS A 190 -13.16 30.51 4.63
CA LYS A 190 -12.09 31.27 5.29
C LYS A 190 -12.59 32.62 5.83
N THR A 191 -13.45 33.34 5.12
CA THR A 191 -13.95 34.65 5.57
C THR A 191 -15.26 34.57 6.36
N MET A 192 -15.81 33.37 6.53
CA MET A 192 -17.08 33.17 7.23
C MET A 192 -16.93 33.41 8.73
N GLY A 193 -18.04 33.79 9.37
CA GLY A 193 -18.13 33.77 10.82
C GLY A 193 -17.98 32.34 11.38
N PRO A 194 -17.70 32.19 12.68
CA PRO A 194 -17.39 30.89 13.26
C PRO A 194 -18.53 29.87 13.18
N GLY A 195 -19.79 30.30 13.38
CA GLY A 195 -20.96 29.44 13.33
C GLY A 195 -21.28 29.04 11.89
N SER A 196 -21.41 30.05 11.03
CA SER A 196 -21.65 29.84 9.59
C SER A 196 -20.58 28.94 8.94
N ARG A 197 -19.32 29.07 9.35
CA ARG A 197 -18.22 28.19 8.88
C ARG A 197 -18.42 26.73 9.32
N GLU A 198 -18.72 26.50 10.59
CA GLU A 198 -18.94 25.15 11.12
C GLU A 198 -20.13 24.50 10.40
N ASP A 199 -21.24 25.23 10.25
CA ASP A 199 -22.44 24.73 9.58
C ASP A 199 -22.19 24.42 8.10
N GLN A 200 -21.42 25.24 7.39
CA GLN A 200 -21.07 24.98 5.99
C GLN A 200 -20.24 23.71 5.84
N ILE A 201 -19.26 23.48 6.72
CA ILE A 201 -18.42 22.28 6.67
C ILE A 201 -19.22 21.05 7.10
N ASP A 202 -20.07 21.16 8.14
CA ASP A 202 -20.98 20.10 8.57
C ASP A 202 -21.93 19.70 7.43
N ALA A 203 -22.52 20.68 6.73
CA ALA A 203 -23.40 20.44 5.60
C ALA A 203 -22.69 19.72 4.46
N THR A 204 -21.45 20.12 4.13
CA THR A 204 -20.68 19.44 3.08
C THR A 204 -20.28 18.02 3.48
N ALA A 205 -19.82 17.81 4.71
CA ALA A 205 -19.56 16.46 5.24
C ALA A 205 -20.83 15.59 5.23
N GLY A 206 -21.99 16.20 5.50
CA GLY A 206 -23.31 15.57 5.39
C GLY A 206 -23.66 15.15 3.98
N GLY A 207 -23.47 16.03 3.00
CA GLY A 207 -23.66 15.75 1.59
C GLY A 207 -22.77 14.60 1.11
N TRP A 208 -21.48 14.62 1.45
CA TRP A 208 -20.55 13.53 1.14
C TRP A 208 -21.01 12.20 1.72
N ASN A 209 -21.37 12.19 3.01
CA ASN A 209 -21.85 10.99 3.67
C ASN A 209 -23.15 10.46 3.05
N TRP A 210 -24.07 11.35 2.66
CA TRP A 210 -25.28 10.97 1.95
C TRP A 210 -24.96 10.29 0.62
N GLU A 211 -24.08 10.87 -0.19
CA GLU A 211 -23.63 10.27 -1.45
C GLU A 211 -22.98 8.89 -1.24
N LYS A 212 -22.10 8.77 -0.24
CA LYS A 212 -21.51 7.48 0.14
C LYS A 212 -22.56 6.47 0.57
N TYR A 213 -23.56 6.90 1.33
CA TYR A 213 -24.63 6.02 1.82
C TYR A 213 -25.52 5.50 0.69
N VAL A 214 -26.01 6.37 -0.19
CA VAL A 214 -26.90 5.97 -1.29
C VAL A 214 -26.18 5.13 -2.36
N THR A 215 -24.86 5.29 -2.49
CA THR A 215 -24.03 4.48 -3.41
C THR A 215 -23.35 3.29 -2.75
N LEU A 216 -23.58 3.06 -1.45
CA LEU A 216 -22.87 2.03 -0.68
C LEU A 216 -23.13 0.63 -1.25
N GLY A 217 -24.40 0.30 -1.52
CA GLY A 217 -24.76 -1.03 -2.02
C GLY A 217 -24.12 -1.37 -3.36
N THR A 218 -24.13 -0.43 -4.32
CA THR A 218 -23.53 -0.62 -5.64
C THR A 218 -22.00 -0.70 -5.55
N THR A 219 -21.39 0.15 -4.73
CA THR A 219 -19.95 0.15 -4.47
C THR A 219 -19.50 -1.16 -3.82
N MET A 220 -20.20 -1.62 -2.78
CA MET A 220 -19.90 -2.86 -2.08
C MET A 220 -20.08 -4.08 -2.98
N LEU A 221 -21.12 -4.14 -3.81
CA LEU A 221 -21.31 -5.23 -4.77
C LEU A 221 -20.16 -5.30 -5.79
N ARG A 222 -19.73 -4.15 -6.32
CA ARG A 222 -18.59 -4.08 -7.24
C ARG A 222 -17.31 -4.56 -6.56
N HIS A 223 -17.03 -4.08 -5.35
CA HIS A 223 -15.85 -4.48 -4.58
C HIS A 223 -15.89 -5.96 -4.22
N TYR A 224 -17.07 -6.49 -3.87
CA TYR A 224 -17.26 -7.91 -3.57
C TYR A 224 -16.94 -8.79 -4.78
N ARG A 225 -17.44 -8.45 -5.98
CA ARG A 225 -17.12 -9.21 -7.21
C ARG A 225 -15.62 -9.24 -7.49
N GLY A 226 -14.97 -8.07 -7.44
CA GLY A 226 -13.51 -8.00 -7.59
C GLY A 226 -12.76 -8.80 -6.52
N ALA A 227 -13.21 -8.75 -5.27
CA ALA A 227 -12.61 -9.52 -4.18
C ALA A 227 -12.76 -11.04 -4.37
N VAL A 228 -13.87 -11.52 -4.93
CA VAL A 228 -14.08 -12.95 -5.24
C VAL A 228 -13.13 -13.40 -6.35
N GLU A 229 -12.99 -12.62 -7.41
CA GLU A 229 -12.07 -12.90 -8.52
C GLU A 229 -10.61 -12.90 -8.04
N ASP A 230 -10.20 -11.88 -7.29
CA ASP A 230 -8.86 -11.77 -6.72
C ASP A 230 -8.58 -12.91 -5.74
N ARG A 231 -9.56 -13.29 -4.90
CA ARG A 231 -9.41 -14.43 -4.00
C ARG A 231 -9.14 -15.71 -4.77
N ALA A 232 -9.85 -15.96 -5.87
CA ALA A 232 -9.64 -17.16 -6.67
C ALA A 232 -8.21 -17.23 -7.22
N LYS A 233 -7.68 -16.11 -7.73
CA LYS A 233 -6.30 -16.00 -8.22
C LYS A 233 -5.29 -16.23 -7.09
N HIS A 234 -5.40 -15.49 -5.99
CA HIS A 234 -4.43 -15.61 -4.89
C HIS A 234 -4.42 -17.00 -4.26
N VAL A 235 -5.57 -17.68 -4.17
CA VAL A 235 -5.63 -19.06 -3.64
C VAL A 235 -4.87 -20.02 -4.54
N LEU A 236 -5.06 -19.91 -5.86
CA LEU A 236 -4.35 -20.74 -6.83
C LEU A 236 -2.85 -20.45 -6.83
N GLU A 237 -2.46 -19.17 -6.85
CA GLU A 237 -1.07 -18.74 -6.81
C GLU A 237 -0.37 -19.16 -5.52
N HIS A 238 -1.02 -18.98 -4.38
CA HIS A 238 -0.49 -19.41 -3.08
C HIS A 238 -0.33 -20.94 -3.04
N ALA A 239 -1.33 -21.71 -3.47
CA ALA A 239 -1.22 -23.17 -3.51
C ALA A 239 -0.10 -23.64 -4.45
N GLY A 240 0.04 -23.00 -5.62
CA GLY A 240 1.12 -23.27 -6.56
C GLY A 240 2.49 -22.95 -5.98
N LEU A 241 2.67 -21.79 -5.34
CA LEU A 241 3.91 -21.42 -4.70
C LEU A 241 4.25 -22.38 -3.55
N THR A 242 3.32 -22.60 -2.63
CA THR A 242 3.52 -23.47 -1.46
C THR A 242 3.80 -24.92 -1.86
N GLY A 243 3.15 -25.44 -2.89
CA GLY A 243 3.34 -26.81 -3.36
C GLY A 243 4.73 -27.08 -3.96
N ASN A 244 5.45 -26.04 -4.38
CA ASN A 244 6.80 -26.13 -4.94
C ASN A 244 7.91 -25.89 -3.91
N LEU A 245 7.55 -25.64 -2.65
CA LEU A 245 8.50 -25.39 -1.57
C LEU A 245 8.59 -26.60 -0.63
N ASP A 246 9.72 -26.75 0.05
CA ASP A 246 9.90 -27.78 1.06
C ASP A 246 8.82 -27.63 2.16
N PRO A 247 8.01 -28.68 2.42
CA PRO A 247 6.94 -28.63 3.43
C PRO A 247 7.43 -28.23 4.83
N THR A 248 8.66 -28.56 5.20
CA THR A 248 9.24 -28.19 6.49
C THR A 248 9.52 -26.69 6.59
N ILE A 249 9.96 -26.07 5.48
CA ILE A 249 10.19 -24.63 5.40
C ILE A 249 8.85 -23.89 5.47
N VAL A 250 7.85 -24.34 4.70
CA VAL A 250 6.49 -23.79 4.70
C VAL A 250 5.91 -23.80 6.11
N LYS A 251 5.92 -24.96 6.76
CA LYS A 251 5.37 -25.11 8.11
C LYS A 251 6.05 -24.17 9.11
N ARG A 252 7.38 -24.12 9.10
CA ARG A 252 8.15 -23.23 9.98
C ARG A 252 7.79 -21.76 9.75
N TRP A 253 7.64 -21.34 8.50
CA TRP A 253 7.27 -19.97 8.15
C TRP A 253 5.85 -19.63 8.59
N GLU A 254 4.89 -20.53 8.37
CA GLU A 254 3.50 -20.36 8.80
C GLU A 254 3.41 -20.20 10.33
N GLU A 255 4.14 -21.01 11.08
CA GLU A 255 4.23 -20.89 12.55
C GLU A 255 4.78 -19.52 12.98
N GLN A 256 5.80 -19.00 12.27
CA GLN A 256 6.36 -17.67 12.53
C GLN A 256 5.36 -16.55 12.23
N CYS A 257 4.66 -16.62 11.10
CA CYS A 257 3.61 -15.67 10.72
C CYS A 257 2.46 -15.66 11.74
N VAL A 258 1.95 -16.82 12.13
CA VAL A 258 0.86 -16.93 13.12
C VAL A 258 1.31 -16.41 14.49
N ALA A 259 2.54 -16.72 14.91
CA ALA A 259 3.10 -16.20 16.16
C ALA A 259 3.22 -14.67 16.12
N TRP A 260 3.71 -14.11 15.00
CA TRP A 260 3.76 -12.68 14.78
C TRP A 260 2.37 -12.05 14.83
N GLU A 261 1.40 -12.54 14.06
CA GLU A 261 0.04 -12.01 14.00
C GLU A 261 -0.64 -11.96 15.38
N LYS A 262 -0.49 -13.02 16.18
CA LYS A 262 -1.08 -13.12 17.53
C LYS A 262 -0.40 -12.25 18.58
N ALA A 263 0.86 -11.85 18.37
CA ALA A 263 1.60 -11.07 19.34
C ALA A 263 0.93 -9.69 19.60
N PRO A 264 0.89 -9.22 20.86
CA PRO A 264 0.35 -7.91 21.19
C PRO A 264 1.21 -6.80 20.59
N HIS A 265 0.61 -5.62 20.43
CA HIS A 265 1.35 -4.41 20.07
C HIS A 265 1.92 -3.74 21.34
N PRO A 266 3.17 -3.24 21.33
CA PRO A 266 4.16 -3.36 20.25
C PRO A 266 4.74 -4.77 20.14
N LYS A 267 5.07 -5.19 18.92
CA LYS A 267 5.60 -6.53 18.63
C LYS A 267 7.10 -6.65 18.94
N ALA A 268 7.48 -6.39 20.20
CA ALA A 268 8.87 -6.30 20.62
C ALA A 268 9.53 -7.67 20.93
N ASN A 269 8.75 -8.64 21.39
CA ASN A 269 9.24 -9.93 21.90
C ASN A 269 8.86 -11.11 20.98
N VAL A 270 8.75 -10.87 19.68
CA VAL A 270 8.41 -11.90 18.69
C VAL A 270 9.30 -11.72 17.46
N PHE A 271 9.72 -12.83 16.85
CA PHE A 271 10.46 -12.80 15.60
C PHE A 271 9.60 -12.19 14.50
N ASN A 272 10.15 -11.24 13.74
CA ASN A 272 9.47 -10.61 12.62
C ASN A 272 9.79 -11.36 11.32
N PRO A 273 8.89 -12.22 10.81
CA PRO A 273 9.14 -12.92 9.54
C PRO A 273 9.14 -11.95 8.35
N PHE A 274 8.51 -10.78 8.48
CA PHE A 274 8.39 -9.82 7.38
C PHE A 274 9.53 -8.80 7.34
N ALA A 275 10.43 -8.83 8.33
CA ALA A 275 11.62 -7.99 8.32
C ALA A 275 12.55 -8.46 7.20
N ILE A 276 12.70 -7.63 6.18
CA ILE A 276 13.64 -7.90 5.11
C ILE A 276 15.00 -7.34 5.55
N SER A 277 15.96 -8.22 5.87
CA SER A 277 17.35 -7.78 5.95
C SER A 277 17.74 -7.25 4.58
N GLN A 278 18.38 -6.09 4.51
CA GLN A 278 18.74 -5.40 3.26
C GLN A 278 19.80 -6.14 2.42
N GLU A 279 19.92 -7.47 2.54
CA GLU A 279 20.70 -8.31 1.64
C GLU A 279 19.91 -8.59 0.35
N PHE A 280 19.41 -7.53 -0.28
CA PHE A 280 19.03 -7.64 -1.68
C PHE A 280 20.32 -7.70 -2.50
N ILE A 281 20.63 -8.90 -2.98
CA ILE A 281 21.47 -9.03 -4.16
C ILE A 281 20.60 -8.52 -5.32
N GLY A 282 20.72 -7.23 -5.65
CA GLY A 282 20.06 -6.69 -6.85
C GLY A 282 20.49 -7.48 -8.08
N VAL A 283 19.67 -7.47 -9.14
CA VAL A 283 19.94 -8.20 -10.39
C VAL A 283 21.37 -7.94 -10.87
N ASP A 284 21.85 -6.70 -10.81
CA ASP A 284 23.22 -6.34 -11.18
C ASP A 284 24.29 -7.03 -10.32
N LYS A 285 24.05 -7.17 -9.01
CA LYS A 285 24.96 -7.87 -8.10
C LYS A 285 24.92 -9.38 -8.37
N ALA A 286 23.75 -9.94 -8.67
CA ALA A 286 23.61 -11.36 -9.02
C ALA A 286 24.32 -11.67 -10.35
N LEU A 287 24.14 -10.81 -11.36
CA LEU A 287 24.85 -10.91 -12.63
C LEU A 287 26.36 -10.76 -12.44
N LYS A 288 26.79 -9.87 -11.54
CA LYS A 288 28.21 -9.73 -11.20
C LYS A 288 28.76 -10.99 -10.53
N GLU A 289 28.02 -11.62 -9.63
CA GLU A 289 28.40 -12.89 -9.02
C GLU A 289 28.50 -14.01 -10.07
N LEU A 290 27.50 -14.15 -10.93
CA LEU A 290 27.51 -15.13 -12.03
C LEU A 290 28.68 -14.90 -13.01
N ALA A 291 28.99 -13.64 -13.33
CA ALA A 291 30.14 -13.31 -14.18
C ALA A 291 31.48 -13.68 -13.51
N LEU A 292 31.58 -13.52 -12.19
CA LEU A 292 32.77 -13.95 -11.43
C LEU A 292 32.88 -15.47 -11.36
N GLU A 293 31.76 -16.18 -11.21
CA GLU A 293 31.71 -17.65 -11.27
C GLU A 293 32.13 -18.17 -12.66
N GLU A 294 31.67 -17.52 -13.74
CA GLU A 294 32.06 -17.86 -15.10
C GLU A 294 33.56 -17.59 -15.35
N GLU A 295 34.10 -16.45 -14.91
CA GLU A 295 35.53 -16.18 -15.00
C GLU A 295 36.35 -17.24 -14.26
N ALA A 296 35.94 -17.61 -13.04
CA ALA A 296 36.60 -18.67 -12.27
C ALA A 296 36.54 -20.03 -12.99
N ARG A 297 35.41 -20.37 -13.63
CA ARG A 297 35.26 -21.58 -14.46
C ARG A 297 36.24 -21.57 -15.63
N LEU A 298 36.39 -20.43 -16.32
CA LEU A 298 37.33 -20.29 -17.45
C LEU A 298 38.79 -20.41 -16.98
N GLN A 299 39.15 -19.78 -15.85
CA GLN A 299 40.49 -19.91 -15.25
C GLN A 299 40.80 -21.37 -14.84
N ALA A 300 39.77 -22.14 -14.45
CA ALA A 300 39.89 -23.57 -14.13
C ALA A 300 39.94 -24.49 -15.37
N GLY A 301 39.99 -23.93 -16.58
CA GLY A 301 40.06 -24.69 -17.84
C GLY A 301 38.71 -24.95 -18.50
N GLY A 302 37.64 -24.26 -18.08
CA GLY A 302 36.33 -24.32 -18.71
C GLY A 302 36.34 -23.77 -20.14
N VAL A 303 35.45 -24.32 -20.98
CA VAL A 303 35.31 -23.88 -22.38
C VAL A 303 34.27 -22.76 -22.49
N GLN A 304 34.65 -21.65 -23.12
CA GLN A 304 33.72 -20.60 -23.52
C GLN A 304 33.10 -20.95 -24.89
N PHE A 305 31.79 -21.11 -24.94
CA PHE A 305 31.10 -21.52 -26.17
C PHE A 305 30.66 -20.35 -27.05
N HIS A 306 30.43 -19.17 -26.47
CA HIS A 306 30.02 -17.95 -27.18
C HIS A 306 30.44 -16.69 -26.40
N SER A 307 30.35 -15.51 -27.03
CA SER A 307 30.67 -14.22 -26.40
C SER A 307 29.64 -13.78 -25.35
N VAL A 308 28.41 -14.26 -25.47
CA VAL A 308 27.39 -14.21 -24.42
C VAL A 308 27.62 -15.42 -23.51
N ASP A 309 27.37 -15.33 -22.21
CA ASP A 309 27.46 -16.46 -21.28
C ASP A 309 26.08 -17.10 -21.04
N ALA A 310 26.03 -18.22 -20.31
CA ALA A 310 24.77 -18.91 -20.04
C ALA A 310 23.78 -18.04 -19.24
N ALA A 311 24.28 -17.22 -18.31
CA ALA A 311 23.47 -16.28 -17.55
C ALA A 311 22.84 -15.20 -18.46
N GLY A 312 23.63 -14.62 -19.37
CA GLY A 312 23.17 -13.65 -20.35
C GLY A 312 22.13 -14.23 -21.33
N PHE A 313 22.28 -15.49 -21.72
CA PHE A 313 21.27 -16.20 -22.51
C PHE A 313 19.92 -16.29 -21.78
N LEU A 314 19.94 -16.65 -20.49
CA LEU A 314 18.72 -16.74 -19.67
C LEU A 314 18.09 -15.37 -19.43
N VAL A 315 18.90 -14.34 -19.16
CA VAL A 315 18.40 -12.95 -19.03
C VAL A 315 17.69 -12.52 -20.30
N LEU A 316 18.30 -12.74 -21.47
CA LEU A 316 17.67 -12.43 -22.76
C LEU A 316 16.32 -13.14 -22.92
N ALA A 317 16.27 -14.44 -22.62
CA ALA A 317 15.04 -15.22 -22.74
C ALA A 317 13.93 -14.73 -21.79
N LEU A 318 14.29 -14.34 -20.56
CA LEU A 318 13.36 -13.79 -19.57
C LEU A 318 12.86 -12.38 -19.96
N GLU A 319 13.74 -11.53 -20.50
CA GLU A 319 13.35 -10.21 -21.04
C GLU A 319 12.41 -10.33 -22.24
N ILE A 320 12.62 -11.34 -23.10
CA ILE A 320 11.70 -11.65 -24.19
C ILE A 320 10.33 -12.04 -23.60
N LYS A 321 10.26 -12.99 -22.67
CA LYS A 321 8.99 -13.41 -22.04
C LYS A 321 8.25 -12.23 -21.38
N ASP A 322 8.95 -11.35 -20.66
CA ASP A 322 8.37 -10.14 -20.06
C ASP A 322 7.84 -9.16 -21.13
N THR A 323 8.59 -8.96 -22.22
CA THR A 323 8.16 -8.12 -23.35
C THR A 323 6.94 -8.71 -24.07
N GLN A 324 6.90 -10.04 -24.25
CA GLN A 324 5.75 -10.75 -24.81
C GLN A 324 4.51 -10.52 -23.94
N ALA A 325 4.60 -10.75 -22.62
CA ALA A 325 3.49 -10.56 -21.69
C ALA A 325 2.94 -9.13 -21.72
N LYS A 326 3.82 -8.12 -21.72
CA LYS A 326 3.45 -6.70 -21.84
C LYS A 326 2.73 -6.40 -23.15
N LEU A 327 3.21 -6.95 -24.27
CA LEU A 327 2.58 -6.77 -25.58
C LEU A 327 1.23 -7.47 -25.68
N THR A 328 1.12 -8.71 -25.20
CA THR A 328 -0.15 -9.46 -25.16
C THR A 328 -1.20 -8.69 -24.37
N GLN A 329 -0.84 -8.15 -23.20
CA GLN A 329 -1.76 -7.35 -22.40
C GLN A 329 -2.17 -6.07 -23.14
N LYS A 330 -1.21 -5.37 -23.74
CA LYS A 330 -1.46 -4.14 -24.50
C LYS A 330 -2.37 -4.35 -25.72
N VAL A 331 -2.26 -5.50 -26.38
CA VAL A 331 -3.14 -5.89 -27.49
C VAL A 331 -4.54 -6.22 -26.96
N LYS A 332 -4.66 -6.93 -25.83
CA LYS A 332 -5.96 -7.22 -25.19
C LYS A 332 -6.68 -5.96 -24.71
N ASP A 333 -5.94 -4.99 -24.19
CA ASP A 333 -6.49 -3.72 -23.68
C ASP A 333 -6.95 -2.78 -24.81
N GLN A 334 -6.57 -3.04 -26.07
CA GLN A 334 -7.05 -2.30 -27.23
C GLN A 334 -8.50 -2.70 -27.57
N GLN A 335 -9.46 -2.09 -26.89
CA GLN A 335 -10.89 -2.28 -27.12
C GLN A 335 -11.43 -1.58 -28.39
N ARG A 336 -10.63 -0.73 -29.06
CA ARG A 336 -11.01 0.05 -30.27
C ARG A 336 -9.90 0.01 -31.31
N THR A 337 -10.26 0.28 -32.57
CA THR A 337 -9.31 0.40 -33.68
C THR A 337 -8.18 1.37 -33.31
N PRO A 338 -6.91 0.94 -33.32
CA PRO A 338 -5.80 1.77 -32.87
C PRO A 338 -5.64 2.97 -33.80
N THR A 339 -5.35 4.13 -33.22
CA THR A 339 -4.94 5.30 -33.99
C THR A 339 -3.67 4.99 -34.80
N PRO A 340 -3.40 5.67 -35.94
CA PRO A 340 -2.20 5.43 -36.74
C PRO A 340 -0.89 5.51 -35.92
N ARG A 341 -0.85 6.40 -34.92
CA ARG A 341 0.29 6.54 -34.01
C ARG A 341 0.45 5.33 -33.07
N GLN A 342 -0.65 4.80 -32.54
CA GLN A 342 -0.63 3.60 -31.70
C GLN A 342 -0.25 2.36 -32.51
N ALA A 343 -0.79 2.23 -33.73
CA ALA A 343 -0.45 1.14 -34.65
C ALA A 343 1.04 1.14 -35.02
N ARG A 344 1.60 2.32 -35.34
CA ARG A 344 3.04 2.47 -35.62
C ARG A 344 3.90 2.06 -34.43
N ARG A 345 3.57 2.52 -33.22
CA ARG A 345 4.30 2.17 -32.00
C ARG A 345 4.25 0.66 -31.71
N LEU A 346 3.09 0.04 -31.90
CA LEU A 346 2.94 -1.40 -31.73
C LEU A 346 3.79 -2.17 -32.75
N ALA A 347 3.85 -1.71 -34.00
CA ALA A 347 4.69 -2.31 -35.03
C ALA A 347 6.20 -2.15 -34.70
N GLU A 348 6.62 -0.99 -34.19
CA GLU A 348 8.00 -0.75 -33.72
C GLU A 348 8.37 -1.71 -32.57
N GLU A 349 7.51 -1.85 -31.56
CA GLU A 349 7.73 -2.76 -30.42
C GLU A 349 7.76 -4.24 -30.86
N ARG A 350 6.85 -4.67 -31.75
CA ARG A 350 6.88 -6.01 -32.35
C ARG A 350 8.15 -6.26 -33.18
N THR A 351 8.64 -5.25 -33.89
CA THR A 351 9.88 -5.35 -34.66
C THR A 351 11.10 -5.50 -33.75
N ALA A 352 11.15 -4.75 -32.65
CA ALA A 352 12.18 -4.91 -31.63
C ALA A 352 12.15 -6.31 -31.02
N LEU A 353 10.95 -6.80 -30.64
CA LEU A 353 10.79 -8.15 -30.08
C LEU A 353 11.26 -9.24 -31.06
N ARG A 354 10.95 -9.13 -32.35
CA ARG A 354 11.47 -10.07 -33.37
C ARG A 354 12.99 -10.08 -33.45
N ARG A 355 13.66 -8.95 -33.23
CA ARG A 355 15.13 -8.91 -33.21
C ARG A 355 15.68 -9.65 -31.99
N SER A 356 15.08 -9.45 -30.82
CA SER A 356 15.47 -10.17 -29.60
C SER A 356 15.24 -11.68 -29.74
N ILE A 357 14.10 -12.09 -30.30
CA ILE A 357 13.80 -13.51 -30.56
C ILE A 357 14.85 -14.13 -31.49
N ARG A 358 15.22 -13.46 -32.58
CA ARG A 358 16.29 -13.96 -33.47
C ARG A 358 17.62 -14.12 -32.75
N ALA A 359 18.01 -13.14 -31.93
CA ALA A 359 19.23 -13.24 -31.14
C ALA A 359 19.18 -14.42 -30.16
N TYR A 360 18.01 -14.69 -29.56
CA TYR A 360 17.79 -15.87 -28.74
C TYR A 360 17.90 -17.17 -29.56
N ASP A 361 17.28 -17.24 -30.74
CA ASP A 361 17.31 -18.41 -31.62
C ASP A 361 18.73 -18.74 -32.09
N ASP A 362 19.58 -17.74 -32.33
CA ASP A 362 20.99 -17.90 -32.69
C ASP A 362 21.82 -18.49 -31.52
N LEU A 363 21.51 -18.12 -30.29
CA LEU A 363 22.20 -18.60 -29.07
C LEU A 363 21.68 -19.95 -28.58
N ARG A 364 20.40 -20.23 -28.81
CA ARG A 364 19.71 -21.43 -28.33
C ARG A 364 20.39 -22.75 -28.69
N PRO A 365 20.86 -23.03 -29.92
CA PRO A 365 21.54 -24.29 -30.22
C PRO A 365 22.87 -24.45 -29.47
N ILE A 366 23.44 -23.36 -28.93
CA ILE A 366 24.69 -23.39 -28.15
C ILE A 366 24.40 -23.82 -26.70
N TYR A 367 23.36 -23.25 -26.08
CA TYR A 367 23.04 -23.50 -24.65
C TYR A 367 22.00 -24.61 -24.43
N MET A 368 21.20 -24.91 -25.46
CA MET A 368 20.16 -25.95 -25.44
C MET A 368 20.25 -26.87 -26.68
N PRO A 369 21.41 -27.47 -26.98
CA PRO A 369 21.64 -28.21 -28.23
C PRO A 369 20.69 -29.40 -28.44
N GLY A 370 20.23 -30.03 -27.36
CA GLY A 370 19.33 -31.19 -27.45
C GLY A 370 17.84 -30.84 -27.49
N LEU A 371 17.48 -29.55 -27.41
CA LEU A 371 16.08 -29.12 -27.42
C LEU A 371 15.33 -29.56 -28.68
N ALA A 372 15.96 -29.48 -29.86
CA ALA A 372 15.33 -29.88 -31.11
C ALA A 372 14.89 -31.36 -31.09
N MET A 373 15.76 -32.25 -30.61
CA MET A 373 15.45 -33.68 -30.45
C MET A 373 14.37 -33.91 -29.38
N TYR A 374 14.42 -33.17 -28.28
CA TYR A 374 13.41 -33.26 -27.23
C TYR A 374 12.02 -32.87 -27.76
N LEU A 375 11.91 -31.77 -28.50
CA LEU A 375 10.67 -31.29 -29.08
C LEU A 375 10.08 -32.29 -30.10
N GLU A 376 10.93 -32.88 -30.94
CA GLU A 376 10.54 -33.96 -31.85
C GLU A 376 9.97 -35.18 -31.09
N ASN A 377 10.64 -35.60 -30.01
CA ASN A 377 10.21 -36.73 -29.18
C ASN A 377 8.86 -36.52 -28.49
N ILE A 378 8.50 -35.28 -28.16
CA ILE A 378 7.19 -34.93 -27.57
C ILE A 378 6.16 -34.45 -28.60
N GLN A 379 6.47 -34.62 -29.90
CA GLN A 379 5.62 -34.20 -31.02
C GLN A 379 5.22 -32.72 -30.97
N LYS A 380 6.08 -31.85 -30.43
CA LYS A 380 5.92 -30.40 -30.49
C LYS A 380 6.81 -29.84 -31.58
N THR A 381 6.25 -29.01 -32.44
CA THR A 381 7.04 -28.28 -33.44
C THR A 381 7.72 -27.09 -32.81
N ASP A 382 9.04 -26.99 -33.02
CA ASP A 382 9.79 -25.80 -32.72
C ASP A 382 9.41 -24.69 -33.69
N GLY A 383 8.92 -23.56 -33.18
CA GLY A 383 8.57 -22.40 -34.00
C GLY A 383 7.48 -22.64 -35.04
N VAL A 384 6.21 -22.75 -34.61
CA VAL A 384 5.11 -22.35 -35.49
C VAL A 384 5.43 -20.93 -35.97
N VAL A 385 5.33 -20.68 -37.29
CA VAL A 385 5.47 -19.33 -37.83
C VAL A 385 4.28 -18.51 -37.33
N GLU A 386 4.40 -18.00 -36.12
CA GLU A 386 3.43 -17.13 -35.49
C GLU A 386 3.53 -15.76 -36.17
N GLU A 387 2.39 -15.28 -36.68
CA GLU A 387 2.29 -13.97 -37.32
C GLU A 387 2.75 -12.86 -36.34
N TYR A 388 2.51 -13.07 -35.05
CA TYR A 388 2.76 -12.12 -33.98
C TYR A 388 3.89 -12.61 -33.05
N PRO A 389 4.97 -11.82 -32.86
CA PRO A 389 6.12 -12.23 -32.05
C PRO A 389 5.78 -12.43 -30.57
N GLU A 390 4.71 -11.81 -30.07
CA GLU A 390 4.21 -12.02 -28.71
C GLU A 390 3.64 -13.42 -28.46
N ASN A 391 3.37 -14.21 -29.51
CA ASN A 391 2.85 -15.57 -29.39
C ASN A 391 3.91 -16.67 -29.57
N VAL A 392 5.13 -16.29 -29.98
CA VAL A 392 6.22 -17.25 -30.21
C VAL A 392 6.61 -17.91 -28.88
N VAL A 393 6.71 -19.25 -28.85
CA VAL A 393 7.09 -19.97 -27.65
C VAL A 393 8.59 -19.85 -27.41
N ILE A 394 8.98 -19.29 -26.27
CA ILE A 394 10.37 -19.21 -25.81
C ILE A 394 10.60 -20.31 -24.77
N TRP A 395 11.48 -21.25 -25.08
CA TRP A 395 11.79 -22.39 -24.20
C TRP A 395 12.94 -22.03 -23.25
N LEU A 396 12.72 -22.20 -21.96
CA LEU A 396 13.74 -22.17 -20.92
C LEU A 396 14.07 -23.61 -20.48
N PRO A 397 15.25 -23.85 -19.86
CA PRO A 397 15.53 -25.13 -19.23
C PRO A 397 14.41 -25.54 -18.24
N SER A 398 13.86 -24.59 -17.47
CA SER A 398 12.71 -24.81 -16.58
C SER A 398 11.40 -25.24 -17.26
N ASP A 399 11.27 -25.10 -18.59
CA ASP A 399 10.12 -25.59 -19.36
C ASP A 399 10.26 -27.11 -19.72
N ILE A 400 11.38 -27.73 -19.35
CA ILE A 400 11.71 -29.13 -19.64
C ILE A 400 11.53 -29.97 -18.38
N ALA A 401 10.99 -31.18 -18.52
CA ALA A 401 10.77 -32.07 -17.39
C ALA A 401 12.11 -32.38 -16.67
N PRO A 402 12.18 -32.37 -15.33
CA PRO A 402 13.44 -32.51 -14.60
C PRO A 402 14.20 -33.80 -14.92
N ASP A 403 13.47 -34.89 -15.18
CA ASP A 403 13.98 -36.20 -15.59
C ASP A 403 14.51 -36.23 -17.02
N ARG A 404 14.42 -35.13 -17.77
CA ARG A 404 14.85 -35.03 -19.18
C ARG A 404 15.75 -33.84 -19.47
N LEU A 405 16.05 -32.99 -18.49
CA LEU A 405 16.99 -31.87 -18.60
C LEU A 405 18.37 -32.29 -19.15
N TYR A 406 18.84 -33.48 -18.78
CA TYR A 406 20.12 -34.01 -19.28
C TYR A 406 20.11 -34.27 -20.80
N GLN A 407 18.93 -34.34 -21.43
CA GLN A 407 18.79 -34.57 -22.87
C GLN A 407 18.93 -33.28 -23.68
N THR A 408 18.87 -32.11 -23.03
CA THR A 408 18.79 -30.81 -23.72
C THR A 408 19.98 -29.90 -23.48
N HIS A 409 20.80 -30.14 -22.44
CA HIS A 409 21.95 -29.32 -22.08
C HIS A 409 23.27 -30.10 -22.14
N SER A 410 24.38 -29.42 -22.43
CA SER A 410 25.73 -29.98 -22.26
C SER A 410 26.05 -30.06 -20.77
N SER A 411 26.68 -31.17 -20.34
CA SER A 411 27.01 -31.42 -18.93
C SER A 411 27.87 -30.29 -18.34
N GLY A 412 27.31 -29.49 -17.43
CA GLY A 412 28.03 -28.47 -16.67
C GLY A 412 27.35 -27.10 -16.48
N GLN A 413 26.05 -26.94 -16.73
CA GLN A 413 25.36 -25.65 -16.65
C GLN A 413 24.11 -25.70 -15.75
N ASP A 414 24.29 -25.75 -14.43
CA ASP A 414 23.22 -25.59 -13.42
C ASP A 414 23.01 -24.10 -13.06
N SER A 415 22.74 -23.23 -14.04
CA SER A 415 22.52 -21.79 -13.80
C SER A 415 21.05 -21.35 -13.74
N ASP A 416 20.13 -22.15 -14.32
CA ASP A 416 18.72 -21.73 -14.51
C ASP A 416 17.95 -21.62 -13.18
N ASP A 417 18.19 -22.58 -12.29
CA ASP A 417 17.54 -22.67 -10.99
C ASP A 417 17.92 -21.48 -10.07
N VAL A 418 19.10 -20.88 -10.29
CA VAL A 418 19.63 -19.74 -9.53
C VAL A 418 19.04 -18.42 -10.03
N VAL A 419 18.92 -18.24 -11.35
CA VAL A 419 18.40 -16.99 -11.94
C VAL A 419 16.90 -16.85 -11.70
N GLN A 420 16.14 -17.94 -11.85
CA GLN A 420 14.68 -17.91 -11.72
C GLN A 420 14.22 -17.78 -10.25
N LYS A 421 14.90 -18.46 -9.30
CA LYS A 421 14.64 -18.28 -7.86
C LYS A 421 14.95 -16.86 -7.35
N ARG A 422 15.86 -16.14 -8.02
CA ARG A 422 16.31 -14.80 -7.61
C ARG A 422 15.51 -13.64 -8.23
N GLN A 423 14.87 -13.84 -9.39
CA GLN A 423 13.90 -12.85 -9.93
C GLN A 423 12.57 -12.82 -9.18
N CYS A 424 12.16 -13.94 -8.57
CA CYS A 424 10.92 -14.02 -7.79
C CYS A 424 10.97 -13.32 -6.42
N ALA A 425 12.09 -12.69 -6.05
CA ALA A 425 12.29 -11.98 -4.78
C ALA A 425 11.58 -10.60 -4.69
N GLY A 426 10.43 -10.46 -5.35
CA GLY A 426 9.49 -9.37 -5.10
C GLY A 426 8.57 -9.71 -3.90
N PRO A 427 7.99 -8.72 -3.21
CA PRO A 427 7.14 -8.97 -2.04
C PRO A 427 5.86 -9.71 -2.46
N ALA A 428 5.87 -11.04 -2.28
CA ALA A 428 4.68 -11.86 -2.33
C ALA A 428 3.80 -11.51 -1.12
N THR A 429 2.62 -10.96 -1.39
CA THR A 429 1.62 -10.66 -0.38
C THR A 429 0.89 -11.95 -0.02
N VAL A 430 1.24 -12.56 1.11
CA VAL A 430 0.52 -13.71 1.67
C VAL A 430 -0.77 -13.20 2.31
N ALA A 431 -1.91 -13.64 1.76
CA ALA A 431 -3.22 -13.39 2.33
C ALA A 431 -3.61 -14.53 3.27
N SER A 432 -3.81 -14.24 4.56
CA SER A 432 -4.43 -15.15 5.52
C SER A 432 -5.91 -14.78 5.76
N TYR A 433 -6.77 -15.80 5.77
CA TYR A 433 -8.20 -15.82 6.15
C TYR A 433 -8.46 -17.15 6.90
N PRO A 434 -9.48 -17.29 7.79
CA PRO A 434 -10.79 -16.62 7.76
C PRO A 434 -11.18 -15.91 9.06
N GLY A 435 -11.84 -14.76 8.92
CA GLY A 435 -12.56 -14.09 10.00
C GLY A 435 -14.05 -14.49 10.00
N THR A 436 -14.54 -14.93 11.15
CA THR A 436 -15.96 -14.89 11.51
C THR A 436 -16.50 -13.45 11.42
N PRO A 437 -17.79 -13.23 11.12
CA PRO A 437 -18.37 -11.89 11.09
C PRO A 437 -18.39 -11.34 12.51
N SER A 438 -17.41 -10.51 12.86
CA SER A 438 -17.48 -9.62 14.01
C SER A 438 -17.64 -8.19 13.49
N THR A 439 -18.37 -7.37 14.24
CA THR A 439 -18.65 -5.97 13.90
C THR A 439 -17.35 -5.17 13.97
N GLU A 440 -16.64 -5.08 12.85
CA GLU A 440 -15.35 -4.40 12.74
C GLU A 440 -15.50 -3.04 12.06
N LEU A 441 -14.93 -1.99 12.69
CA LEU A 441 -14.86 -0.66 12.10
C LEU A 441 -13.40 -0.21 11.95
N PHE A 442 -13.13 0.47 10.84
CA PHE A 442 -11.81 0.98 10.47
C PHE A 442 -11.89 2.49 10.62
N PHE A 443 -10.95 3.10 11.33
CA PHE A 443 -10.86 4.55 11.40
C PHE A 443 -9.60 5.02 10.71
N GLY A 444 -9.75 5.90 9.74
CA GLY A 444 -8.65 6.71 9.23
C GLY A 444 -8.58 8.04 9.98
N PHE A 445 -7.38 8.43 10.38
CA PHE A 445 -7.02 9.79 10.79
C PHE A 445 -6.02 10.32 9.80
N ASN A 446 -6.31 11.47 9.22
CA ASN A 446 -5.29 12.29 8.62
C ASN A 446 -5.71 13.76 8.65
N LYS A 447 -4.75 14.65 8.44
CA LYS A 447 -4.83 16.09 8.52
C LYS A 447 -5.49 16.71 7.29
N MET A 448 -6.43 17.62 7.51
CA MET A 448 -6.78 18.60 6.48
C MET A 448 -5.67 19.66 6.45
N SER A 449 -4.69 19.53 5.56
CA SER A 449 -3.67 20.58 5.36
C SER A 449 -3.76 21.21 3.99
N ARG A 450 -4.50 22.32 3.93
CA ARG A 450 -4.03 23.61 3.42
C ARG A 450 -5.01 24.71 3.84
N ASN A 451 -4.55 25.60 4.71
CA ASN A 451 -5.11 26.91 5.07
C ASN A 451 -6.64 27.08 4.92
N ILE A 452 -7.39 26.66 5.94
CA ILE A 452 -8.71 27.26 6.21
C ILE A 452 -8.49 28.56 6.99
N ALA A 453 -7.81 29.51 6.36
CA ALA A 453 -7.30 30.71 7.00
C ALA A 453 -8.37 31.80 7.10
N THR A 454 -8.94 32.00 8.29
CA THR A 454 -9.69 33.23 8.58
C THR A 454 -8.76 34.42 8.68
N GLN A 455 -8.62 35.21 7.61
CA GLN A 455 -7.95 36.52 7.70
C GLN A 455 -8.76 37.43 8.63
N GLY A 456 -8.09 37.92 9.68
CA GLY A 456 -8.49 39.13 10.38
C GLY A 456 -8.80 38.99 11.86
N GLN A 457 -7.87 38.51 12.68
CA GLN A 457 -7.91 38.74 14.14
C GLN A 457 -6.54 39.19 14.65
N ARG A 458 -6.25 40.50 14.50
CA ARG A 458 -5.31 41.17 15.42
C ARG A 458 -6.06 41.34 16.74
N THR A 459 -5.66 40.59 17.77
CA THR A 459 -5.92 41.01 19.14
C THR A 459 -4.99 42.19 19.41
N TRP A 460 -5.54 43.39 19.47
CA TRP A 460 -4.85 44.47 20.16
C TRP A 460 -4.90 44.14 21.65
N GLY A 461 -3.73 44.16 22.30
CA GLY A 461 -3.63 44.16 23.75
C GLY A 461 -4.17 45.43 24.35
#